data_AF-X1IPY0-F1
#
_entry.id   AF-X1IPY0-F1
#
_cell.length_a   1.000
_cell.length_b   1.000
_cell.length_c   1.000
_cell.angle_alpha   90.00
_cell.angle_beta   90.00
_cell.angle_gamma   90.00
#
_symmetry.space_group_name_H-M   'P 1'
#
loop_
_entity.id
_entity.type
_entity.pdbx_description
1 polymer ?
#
loop_
_entity_poly.entity_id
_entity_poly.type
_entity_poly.pdbx_seq_one_letter_code
_entity_poly.pdbx_strand_id
1 'polypeptide(L)'
;MKIKDVLIEELNPSEYNPRALTEKEYKDLKESLKRFDFVEPIVVNSAENRKNIVIGGHQRLIVAKEMGYETIPVNYVKITKLKREQELNLRLNKNLGHFDYDLLANFDEEMLVDVGFSREELDDVFGLNIDEEFDVDKELEKLLKGGVKRVKDGDLWQLGEHKLVIGDCTNRNEWDKLFGKERYDFLFTDPPYKLAYTKRARKIQ
;
A
#
# COMPACT_ATOMS: atom_id res chain seq x y z
N MET A 1 28.60 7.57 -18.20
CA MET A 1 27.91 8.37 -17.17
C MET A 1 28.98 9.07 -16.34
N LYS A 2 28.84 10.37 -16.03
CA LYS A 2 29.77 11.09 -15.13
C LYS A 2 28.95 11.82 -14.08
N ILE A 3 29.01 11.34 -12.85
CA ILE A 3 28.37 11.96 -11.69
C ILE A 3 29.31 13.06 -11.16
N LYS A 4 28.76 14.21 -10.80
CA LYS A 4 29.47 15.32 -10.18
C LYS A 4 28.61 15.93 -9.08
N ASP A 5 29.24 16.34 -7.99
CA ASP A 5 28.56 17.17 -7.00
C ASP A 5 28.46 18.60 -7.51
N VAL A 6 27.26 19.15 -7.44
CA VAL A 6 26.92 20.49 -7.95
C VAL A 6 26.16 21.24 -6.87
N LEU A 7 26.45 22.54 -6.75
CA LEU A 7 25.72 23.44 -5.85
C LEU A 7 24.22 23.40 -6.19
N ILE A 8 23.38 23.15 -5.19
CA ILE A 8 21.94 22.97 -5.39
C ILE A 8 21.26 24.23 -5.96
N GLU A 9 21.85 25.39 -5.67
CA GLU A 9 21.38 26.71 -6.12
C GLU A 9 21.59 26.92 -7.62
N GLU A 10 22.56 26.23 -8.23
CA GLU A 10 22.80 26.32 -9.67
C GLU A 10 21.76 25.55 -10.49
N LEU A 11 20.96 24.69 -9.85
CA LEU A 11 20.02 23.79 -10.50
C LEU A 11 18.63 24.42 -10.65
N ASN A 12 18.15 24.42 -11.90
CA ASN A 12 16.90 25.04 -12.30
C ASN A 12 15.84 23.95 -12.57
N PRO A 13 14.78 23.85 -11.76
CA PRO A 13 13.66 22.96 -12.04
C PRO A 13 13.06 23.25 -13.41
N SER A 14 12.71 22.22 -14.18
CA SER A 14 12.01 22.43 -15.45
C SER A 14 10.54 22.81 -15.22
N GLU A 15 10.06 23.80 -15.97
CA GLU A 15 8.68 24.32 -15.89
C GLU A 15 7.62 23.31 -16.34
N TYR A 16 8.01 22.30 -17.11
CA TYR A 16 7.11 21.32 -17.72
C TYR A 16 7.03 19.99 -16.94
N ASN A 17 7.70 19.87 -15.80
CA ASN A 17 7.67 18.64 -15.02
C ASN A 17 6.25 18.35 -14.50
N PRO A 18 5.60 17.26 -14.93
CA PRO A 18 4.19 17.02 -14.60
C PRO A 18 3.97 16.37 -13.23
N ARG A 19 5.04 15.94 -12.54
CA ARG A 19 4.92 15.25 -11.24
C ARG A 19 4.87 16.23 -10.08
N ALA A 20 3.88 16.04 -9.21
CA ALA A 20 3.81 16.62 -7.86
C ALA A 20 4.14 15.57 -6.79
N LEU A 21 4.28 16.01 -5.54
CA LEU A 21 4.31 15.16 -4.35
C LEU A 21 3.06 15.44 -3.52
N THR A 22 2.48 14.38 -2.99
CA THR A 22 1.62 14.46 -1.81
C THR A 22 2.47 14.62 -0.54
N GLU A 23 1.84 15.04 0.56
CA GLU A 23 2.50 15.15 1.86
C GLU A 23 3.12 13.82 2.35
N LYS A 24 2.46 12.70 2.05
CA LYS A 24 2.97 11.36 2.39
C LYS A 24 4.22 11.04 1.58
N GLU A 25 4.15 11.14 0.25
CA GLU A 25 5.29 10.86 -0.63
C GLU A 25 6.49 11.78 -0.31
N TYR A 26 6.24 13.03 0.07
CA TYR A 26 7.29 13.94 0.53
C TYR A 26 8.00 13.41 1.78
N LYS A 27 7.24 12.95 2.80
CA LYS A 27 7.80 12.41 4.04
C LYS A 27 8.56 11.12 3.79
N ASP A 28 8.01 10.22 2.99
CA ASP A 28 8.64 8.94 2.64
C ASP A 28 9.97 9.19 1.91
N LEU A 29 9.99 10.14 0.96
CA LEU A 29 11.21 10.52 0.25
C LEU A 29 12.24 11.21 1.16
N LYS A 30 11.80 12.07 2.09
CA LYS A 30 12.67 12.72 3.08
C LYS A 30 13.32 11.71 4.01
N GLU A 31 12.58 10.72 4.46
CA GLU A 31 13.11 9.66 5.32
C GLU A 31 14.10 8.77 4.54
N SER A 32 13.80 8.45 3.28
CA SER A 32 14.72 7.74 2.38
C SER A 32 16.05 8.49 2.22
N LEU A 33 16.00 9.78 1.88
CA LEU A 33 17.20 10.63 1.76
C LEU A 33 17.95 10.76 3.08
N LYS A 34 17.26 10.81 4.23
CA LYS A 34 17.90 10.87 5.53
C LYS A 34 18.65 9.59 5.89
N ARG A 35 18.12 8.42 5.51
CA ARG A 35 18.72 7.11 5.83
C ARG A 35 19.83 6.73 4.86
N PHE A 36 19.70 7.06 3.58
CA PHE A 36 20.57 6.53 2.52
C PHE A 36 21.30 7.58 1.71
N ASP A 37 21.03 8.88 1.95
CA ASP A 37 21.52 9.97 1.12
C ASP A 37 21.13 9.75 -0.36
N PHE A 38 21.78 10.47 -1.28
CA PHE A 38 21.58 10.30 -2.71
C PHE A 38 22.23 9.02 -3.25
N VAL A 39 21.44 7.95 -3.35
CA VAL A 39 21.87 6.71 -4.04
C VAL A 39 21.78 6.83 -5.56
N GLU A 40 20.84 7.64 -6.06
CA GLU A 40 20.72 7.93 -7.49
C GLU A 40 20.83 9.45 -7.74
N PRO A 41 21.68 9.89 -8.70
CA PRO A 41 21.91 11.31 -8.97
C PRO A 41 20.73 11.97 -9.71
N ILE A 42 20.63 13.29 -9.60
CA ILE A 42 19.69 14.09 -10.37
C ILE A 42 20.15 14.17 -11.83
N VAL A 43 19.22 14.02 -12.78
CA VAL A 43 19.52 14.13 -14.21
C VAL A 43 19.34 15.57 -14.66
N VAL A 44 20.41 16.17 -15.17
CA VAL A 44 20.46 17.61 -15.48
C VAL A 44 21.00 17.85 -16.88
N ASN A 45 20.49 18.86 -17.58
CA ASN A 45 20.96 19.21 -18.90
C ASN A 45 22.24 20.07 -18.86
N SER A 46 23.19 19.75 -19.72
CA SER A 46 24.45 20.49 -19.89
C SER A 46 24.56 21.20 -21.25
N ALA A 47 23.51 21.23 -22.07
CA ALA A 47 23.50 22.01 -23.30
C ALA A 47 23.57 23.51 -22.99
N GLU A 48 24.32 24.28 -23.78
CA GLU A 48 24.56 25.70 -23.51
C GLU A 48 23.27 26.52 -23.36
N ASN A 49 22.26 26.24 -24.18
CA ASN A 49 20.96 26.92 -24.15
C ASN A 49 20.01 26.40 -23.04
N ARG A 50 20.41 25.35 -22.31
CA ARG A 50 19.59 24.68 -21.27
C ARG A 50 20.43 24.25 -20.06
N LYS A 51 21.51 24.99 -19.78
CA LYS A 51 22.48 24.62 -18.75
C LYS A 51 21.79 24.53 -17.38
N ASN A 52 22.08 23.47 -16.65
CA ASN A 52 21.58 23.21 -15.30
C ASN A 52 20.05 23.06 -15.18
N ILE A 53 19.33 22.83 -16.29
CA ILE A 53 17.91 22.48 -16.22
C ILE A 53 17.77 21.04 -15.74
N VAL A 54 17.00 20.83 -14.67
CA VAL A 54 16.67 19.50 -14.15
C VAL A 54 15.68 18.81 -15.08
N ILE A 55 16.07 17.62 -15.53
CA ILE A 55 15.25 16.75 -16.39
C ILE A 55 14.58 15.65 -15.55
N GLY A 56 15.24 15.13 -14.53
CA GLY A 56 14.68 14.11 -13.63
C GLY A 56 15.26 14.21 -12.23
N GLY A 57 14.48 13.84 -11.22
CA GLY A 57 14.84 14.00 -9.81
C GLY A 57 14.29 15.27 -9.15
N HIS A 58 13.29 15.93 -9.74
CA HIS A 58 12.70 17.16 -9.20
C HIS A 58 12.24 17.04 -7.74
N GLN A 59 11.63 15.90 -7.37
CA GLN A 59 11.15 15.66 -6.01
C GLN A 59 12.32 15.60 -5.01
N ARG A 60 13.40 14.89 -5.37
CA ARG A 60 14.63 14.85 -4.57
C ARG A 60 15.25 16.23 -4.44
N LEU A 61 15.24 17.04 -5.50
CA LEU A 61 15.73 18.42 -5.44
C LEU A 61 14.93 19.26 -4.43
N ILE A 62 13.60 19.15 -4.44
CA ILE A 62 12.73 19.90 -3.52
C ILE A 62 13.04 19.49 -2.07
N VAL A 63 13.05 18.20 -1.78
CA VAL A 63 13.32 17.67 -0.45
C VAL A 63 14.73 18.03 0.02
N ALA A 64 15.74 17.91 -0.85
CA ALA A 64 17.12 18.25 -0.52
C ALA A 64 17.30 19.75 -0.25
N LYS A 65 16.61 20.63 -0.98
CA LYS A 65 16.60 22.08 -0.68
C LYS A 65 16.06 22.36 0.71
N GLU A 66 14.96 21.71 1.09
CA GLU A 66 14.38 21.90 2.44
C GLU A 66 15.23 21.28 3.55
N MET A 67 15.91 20.17 3.26
CA MET A 67 16.87 19.54 4.19
C MET A 67 18.19 20.32 4.33
N GLY A 68 18.42 21.36 3.52
CA GLY A 68 19.60 22.21 3.62
C GLY A 68 20.86 21.65 2.95
N TYR A 69 20.72 20.79 1.94
CA TYR A 69 21.87 20.30 1.17
C TYR A 69 22.53 21.45 0.39
N GLU A 70 23.85 21.62 0.52
CA GLU A 70 24.61 22.61 -0.27
C GLU A 70 24.93 22.09 -1.66
N THR A 71 25.35 20.82 -1.76
CA THR A 71 25.69 20.14 -3.00
C THR A 71 24.97 18.81 -3.11
N ILE A 72 24.66 18.40 -4.33
CA ILE A 72 24.01 17.11 -4.62
C ILE A 72 24.61 16.45 -5.86
N PRO A 73 24.58 15.10 -5.95
CA PRO A 73 25.14 14.40 -7.09
C PRO A 73 24.25 14.55 -8.33
N VAL A 74 24.87 14.98 -9.42
CA VAL A 74 24.23 15.26 -10.70
C VAL A 74 24.87 14.43 -11.82
N ASN A 75 24.03 13.82 -12.65
CA ASN A 75 24.41 13.21 -13.91
C ASN A 75 24.01 14.14 -15.06
N TYR A 76 25.01 14.68 -15.76
CA TYR A 76 24.78 15.58 -16.88
C TYR A 76 24.52 14.85 -18.19
N VAL A 77 23.50 15.30 -18.92
CA VAL A 77 23.20 14.90 -20.30
C VAL A 77 23.15 16.12 -21.20
N LYS A 78 23.64 16.02 -22.44
CA LYS A 78 23.65 17.15 -23.39
C LYS A 78 22.48 17.02 -24.38
N ILE A 79 21.39 17.75 -24.15
CA ILE A 79 20.20 17.73 -25.02
C ILE A 79 19.84 19.16 -25.45
N THR A 80 20.06 19.50 -26.72
CA THR A 80 19.79 20.86 -27.22
C THR A 80 18.31 21.09 -27.56
N LYS A 81 17.60 20.04 -27.97
CA LYS A 81 16.21 20.11 -28.43
C LYS A 81 15.24 19.92 -27.26
N LEU A 82 14.41 20.93 -26.97
CA LEU A 82 13.42 20.90 -25.89
C LEU A 82 12.52 19.66 -25.92
N LYS A 83 12.00 19.27 -27.09
CA LYS A 83 11.14 18.08 -27.21
C LYS A 83 11.82 16.80 -26.72
N ARG A 84 13.13 16.63 -26.93
CA ARG A 84 13.87 15.45 -26.44
C ARG A 84 14.12 15.53 -24.94
N GLU A 85 14.29 16.73 -24.39
CA GLU A 85 14.42 16.95 -22.94
C GLU A 85 13.10 16.59 -22.23
N GLN A 86 11.97 17.07 -22.76
CA GLN A 86 10.62 16.74 -22.29
C GLN A 86 10.32 15.25 -22.40
N GLU A 87 10.66 14.61 -23.54
CA GLU A 87 10.51 13.17 -23.70
C GLU A 87 11.30 12.40 -22.63
N LEU A 88 12.54 12.80 -22.36
CA LEU A 88 13.34 12.17 -21.31
C LEU A 88 12.73 12.35 -19.92
N ASN A 89 12.25 13.55 -19.58
CA ASN A 89 11.52 13.79 -18.33
C ASN A 89 10.32 12.86 -18.19
N LEU A 90 9.52 12.69 -19.24
CA LEU A 90 8.37 11.77 -19.22
C LEU A 90 8.79 10.31 -19.05
N ARG A 91 9.81 9.86 -19.78
CA ARG A 91 10.29 8.47 -19.71
C ARG A 91 10.83 8.10 -18.33
N LEU A 92 11.58 9.01 -17.69
CA LEU A 92 12.11 8.81 -16.33
C LEU A 92 11.00 8.65 -15.28
N ASN A 93 9.82 9.22 -15.54
CA ASN A 93 8.70 9.16 -14.61
C ASN A 93 7.69 8.06 -14.93
N LYS A 94 7.60 7.60 -16.18
CA LYS A 94 6.59 6.63 -16.63
C LYS A 94 7.11 5.19 -16.67
N ASN A 95 8.38 4.98 -16.99
CA ASN A 95 8.91 3.66 -17.31
C ASN A 95 9.57 3.00 -16.09
N LEU A 96 8.84 2.91 -14.97
CA LEU A 96 9.35 2.43 -13.68
C LEU A 96 9.03 0.95 -13.37
N GLY A 97 8.21 0.31 -14.21
CA GLY A 97 7.76 -1.06 -13.98
C GLY A 97 6.62 -1.14 -12.96
N HIS A 98 6.38 -2.35 -12.47
CA HIS A 98 5.37 -2.69 -11.47
C HIS A 98 5.96 -3.71 -10.48
N PHE A 99 5.42 -3.77 -9.26
CA PHE A 99 5.82 -4.80 -8.30
C PHE A 99 5.24 -6.16 -8.72
N ASP A 100 6.04 -7.20 -8.50
CA ASP A 100 5.57 -8.57 -8.49
C ASP A 100 5.12 -8.87 -7.06
N TYR A 101 3.82 -9.03 -6.85
CA TYR A 101 3.25 -9.18 -5.53
C TYR A 101 3.58 -10.52 -4.87
N ASP A 102 3.78 -11.58 -5.65
CA ASP A 102 4.21 -12.89 -5.12
C ASP A 102 5.62 -12.78 -4.52
N LEU A 103 6.50 -12.01 -5.16
CA LEU A 103 7.82 -11.72 -4.62
C LEU A 103 7.75 -10.74 -3.44
N LEU A 104 6.89 -9.73 -3.51
CA LEU A 104 6.72 -8.73 -2.47
C LEU A 104 6.21 -9.33 -1.14
N ALA A 105 5.35 -10.36 -1.21
CA ALA A 105 4.83 -11.08 -0.06
C ALA A 105 5.91 -11.82 0.77
N ASN A 106 7.14 -11.96 0.25
CA ASN A 106 8.25 -12.54 1.00
C ASN A 106 8.98 -11.53 1.90
N PHE A 107 8.62 -10.24 1.84
CA PHE A 107 9.17 -9.21 2.72
C PHE A 107 8.32 -9.04 3.98
N ASP A 108 8.93 -8.49 5.03
CA ASP A 108 8.24 -8.16 6.28
C ASP A 108 7.23 -7.02 6.06
N GLU A 109 6.01 -7.19 6.56
CA GLU A 109 4.92 -6.21 6.37
C GLU A 109 5.26 -4.87 7.01
N GLU A 110 5.87 -4.87 8.21
CA GLU A 110 6.26 -3.63 8.89
C GLU A 110 7.31 -2.87 8.08
N MET A 111 8.28 -3.59 7.50
CA MET A 111 9.25 -3.00 6.57
C MET A 111 8.57 -2.38 5.34
N LEU A 112 7.57 -3.06 4.75
CA LEU A 112 6.87 -2.53 3.58
C LEU A 112 6.09 -1.25 3.91
N VAL A 113 5.45 -1.20 5.07
CA VAL A 113 4.80 0.03 5.56
C VAL A 113 5.83 1.15 5.79
N ASP A 114 7.00 0.86 6.38
CA ASP A 114 8.07 1.84 6.63
C ASP A 114 8.67 2.41 5.34
N VAL A 115 8.80 1.62 4.26
CA VAL A 115 9.27 2.13 2.95
C VAL A 115 8.17 2.86 2.16
N GLY A 116 6.93 2.86 2.65
CA GLY A 116 5.85 3.70 2.15
C GLY A 116 4.68 2.96 1.48
N PHE A 117 4.59 1.63 1.53
CA PHE A 117 3.37 0.96 1.10
C PHE A 117 2.20 1.30 2.03
N SER A 118 1.04 1.59 1.46
CA SER A 118 -0.18 1.76 2.24
C SER A 118 -0.69 0.39 2.70
N ARG A 119 -1.42 0.33 3.82
CA ARG A 119 -2.00 -0.95 4.28
C ARG A 119 -3.00 -1.47 3.26
N GLU A 120 -3.74 -0.59 2.61
CA GLU A 120 -4.66 -0.95 1.53
C GLU A 120 -3.92 -1.55 0.32
N GLU A 121 -2.72 -1.06 -0.02
CA GLU A 121 -1.88 -1.67 -1.07
C GLU A 121 -1.36 -3.05 -0.65
N LEU A 122 -1.12 -3.25 0.65
CA LEU A 122 -0.65 -4.51 1.22
C LEU A 122 -1.77 -5.53 1.43
N ASP A 123 -3.03 -5.09 1.55
CA ASP A 123 -4.18 -5.99 1.61
C ASP A 123 -4.29 -6.85 0.33
N ASP A 124 -3.90 -6.34 -0.83
CA ASP A 124 -3.86 -7.13 -2.07
C ASP A 124 -2.66 -8.10 -2.13
N VAL A 125 -1.62 -7.86 -1.31
CA VAL A 125 -0.35 -8.60 -1.31
C VAL A 125 -0.35 -9.72 -0.27
N PHE A 126 -0.85 -9.40 0.93
CA PHE A 126 -0.92 -10.31 2.07
C PHE A 126 -2.34 -10.73 2.42
N GLY A 127 -3.35 -10.05 1.88
CA GLY A 127 -4.73 -10.46 2.06
C GLY A 127 -4.90 -11.88 1.56
N LEU A 128 -5.73 -12.62 2.28
CA LEU A 128 -6.24 -13.89 1.80
C LEU A 128 -6.78 -13.62 0.40
N ASN A 129 -6.24 -14.27 -0.63
CA ASN A 129 -6.87 -14.34 -1.94
C ASN A 129 -8.33 -14.77 -1.72
N ILE A 130 -9.23 -13.79 -1.63
CA ILE A 130 -10.65 -14.06 -1.67
C ILE A 130 -10.85 -14.29 -3.16
N ASP A 131 -10.82 -15.56 -3.57
CA ASP A 131 -11.29 -15.94 -4.89
C ASP A 131 -12.61 -15.19 -5.13
N GLU A 132 -12.62 -14.24 -6.07
CA GLU A 132 -13.82 -13.45 -6.38
C GLU A 132 -14.98 -14.34 -6.86
N GLU A 133 -14.70 -15.60 -7.19
CA GLU A 133 -15.64 -16.70 -7.44
C GLU A 133 -15.71 -17.71 -6.29
N PHE A 134 -15.81 -17.25 -5.04
CA PHE A 134 -16.21 -18.15 -3.95
C PHE A 134 -17.71 -18.48 -4.04
N ASP A 135 -18.02 -19.55 -4.77
CA ASP A 135 -19.37 -20.14 -4.80
C ASP A 135 -19.65 -20.82 -3.45
N VAL A 136 -20.28 -20.06 -2.57
CA VAL A 136 -20.67 -20.49 -1.21
C VAL A 136 -21.45 -21.81 -1.24
N ASP A 137 -22.35 -21.97 -2.21
CA ASP A 137 -23.21 -23.16 -2.30
C ASP A 137 -22.39 -24.38 -2.71
N LYS A 138 -21.48 -24.24 -3.68
CA LYS A 138 -20.60 -25.31 -4.15
C LYS A 138 -19.59 -25.75 -3.10
N GLU A 139 -18.98 -24.81 -2.37
CA GLU A 139 -18.02 -25.14 -1.30
C GLU A 139 -18.73 -25.72 -0.07
N LEU A 140 -19.92 -25.22 0.26
CA LEU A 140 -20.78 -25.82 1.28
C LEU A 140 -21.15 -27.26 0.90
N GLU A 141 -21.53 -27.51 -0.36
CA GLU A 141 -21.80 -28.87 -0.84
C GLU A 141 -20.58 -29.78 -0.74
N LYS A 142 -19.37 -29.29 -1.06
CA LYS A 142 -18.13 -30.07 -0.89
C LYS A 142 -17.86 -30.40 0.58
N LEU A 143 -18.01 -29.43 1.48
CA LEU A 143 -17.85 -29.61 2.93
C LEU A 143 -18.84 -30.66 3.46
N LEU A 144 -20.11 -30.59 3.03
CA LEU A 144 -21.15 -31.53 3.42
C LEU A 144 -20.94 -32.94 2.83
N LYS A 145 -20.38 -33.04 1.62
CA LYS A 145 -20.01 -34.33 0.99
C LYS A 145 -18.80 -34.98 1.65
N GLY A 146 -17.91 -34.20 2.27
CA GLY A 146 -16.58 -34.64 2.73
C GLY A 146 -16.44 -35.04 4.19
N GLY A 147 -17.43 -34.84 5.07
CA GLY A 147 -17.24 -35.25 6.46
C GLY A 147 -18.40 -35.02 7.41
N VAL A 148 -18.43 -35.87 8.44
CA VAL A 148 -19.33 -35.77 9.59
C VAL A 148 -19.14 -34.40 10.25
N LYS A 149 -20.24 -33.66 10.48
CA LYS A 149 -20.23 -32.41 11.26
C LYS A 149 -19.56 -32.71 12.61
N ARG A 150 -18.35 -32.19 12.83
CA ARG A 150 -17.56 -32.40 14.07
C ARG A 150 -18.05 -31.55 15.25
N VAL A 151 -19.06 -30.71 15.01
CA VAL A 151 -19.66 -29.79 15.96
C VAL A 151 -21.18 -29.98 15.96
N LYS A 152 -21.82 -29.76 17.10
CA LYS A 152 -23.27 -29.79 17.26
C LYS A 152 -23.75 -28.43 17.78
N ASP A 153 -24.98 -28.10 17.41
CA ASP A 153 -25.59 -26.86 17.90
C ASP A 153 -25.76 -26.97 19.42
N GLY A 154 -25.40 -25.89 20.12
CA GLY A 154 -25.26 -25.84 21.56
C GLY A 154 -23.91 -26.29 22.12
N ASP A 155 -22.95 -26.71 21.29
CA ASP A 155 -21.59 -26.99 21.74
C ASP A 155 -20.94 -25.72 22.31
N LEU A 156 -20.35 -25.85 23.50
CA LEU A 156 -19.59 -24.79 24.16
C LEU A 156 -18.12 -25.18 24.24
N TRP A 157 -17.27 -24.37 23.63
CA TRP A 157 -15.84 -24.60 23.50
C TRP A 157 -15.07 -23.57 24.32
N GLN A 158 -14.13 -24.04 25.13
CA GLN A 158 -13.21 -23.19 25.89
C GLN A 158 -11.87 -23.11 25.14
N LEU A 159 -11.50 -21.90 24.71
CA LEU A 159 -10.32 -21.59 23.91
C LEU A 159 -9.39 -20.65 24.70
N GLY A 160 -8.69 -21.21 25.70
CA GLY A 160 -7.92 -20.39 26.64
C GLY A 160 -8.84 -19.53 27.50
N GLU A 161 -8.69 -18.21 27.47
CA GLU A 161 -9.58 -17.26 28.16
C GLU A 161 -10.88 -16.98 27.39
N HIS A 162 -10.98 -17.44 26.13
CA HIS A 162 -12.13 -17.18 25.27
C HIS A 162 -13.11 -18.35 25.27
N LYS A 163 -14.40 -18.05 25.08
CA LYS A 163 -15.47 -19.05 24.95
C LYS A 163 -16.16 -18.90 23.59
N LEU A 164 -16.46 -20.02 22.95
CA LEU A 164 -17.20 -20.09 21.70
C LEU A 164 -18.42 -20.99 21.89
N VAL A 165 -19.61 -20.48 21.60
CA VAL A 165 -20.82 -21.30 21.51
C VAL A 165 -21.21 -21.45 20.04
N ILE A 166 -21.53 -22.68 19.63
CA ILE A 166 -22.04 -22.96 18.29
C ILE A 166 -23.56 -22.91 18.32
N GLY A 167 -24.19 -21.92 17.71
CA GLY A 167 -25.65 -21.86 17.60
C GLY A 167 -26.21 -20.52 17.13
N ASP A 168 -27.47 -20.25 17.43
CA ASP A 168 -28.20 -19.05 17.04
C ASP A 168 -28.07 -17.92 18.08
N CYS A 169 -27.40 -16.83 17.69
CA CYS A 169 -27.22 -15.64 18.54
C CYS A 169 -28.54 -14.90 18.88
N THR A 170 -29.68 -15.29 18.29
CA THR A 170 -31.00 -14.78 18.70
C THR A 170 -31.61 -15.59 19.85
N ASN A 171 -31.08 -16.77 20.14
CA ASN A 171 -31.58 -17.67 21.19
C ASN A 171 -30.94 -17.36 22.55
N ARG A 172 -31.74 -16.79 23.45
CA ARG A 172 -31.28 -16.42 24.80
C ARG A 172 -30.67 -17.57 25.61
N ASN A 173 -31.14 -18.81 25.42
CA ASN A 173 -30.61 -19.96 26.15
C ASN A 173 -29.14 -20.25 25.81
N GLU A 174 -28.67 -19.87 24.61
CA GLU A 174 -27.28 -20.05 24.21
C GLU A 174 -26.37 -18.98 24.82
N TRP A 175 -26.88 -17.76 24.97
CA TRP A 175 -26.21 -16.71 25.73
C TRP A 175 -26.02 -17.10 27.20
N ASP A 176 -27.06 -17.67 27.81
CA ASP A 176 -26.99 -18.15 29.19
C ASP A 176 -25.95 -19.28 29.34
N LYS A 177 -25.78 -20.13 28.31
CA LYS A 177 -24.70 -21.14 28.28
C LYS A 177 -23.32 -20.53 28.11
N LEU A 178 -23.18 -19.55 27.22
CA LEU A 178 -21.91 -18.89 26.91
C LEU A 178 -21.37 -18.12 28.12
N PHE A 179 -22.22 -17.29 28.74
CA PHE A 179 -21.83 -16.44 29.86
C PHE A 179 -21.95 -17.11 31.22
N GLY A 180 -22.91 -18.02 31.40
CA GLY A 180 -23.21 -18.61 32.70
C GLY A 180 -23.54 -17.52 33.73
N LYS A 181 -22.61 -17.24 34.65
CA LYS A 181 -22.75 -16.19 35.67
C LYS A 181 -21.95 -14.92 35.35
N GLU A 182 -21.12 -14.95 34.32
CA GLU A 182 -20.26 -13.84 33.94
C GLU A 182 -21.08 -12.73 33.28
N ARG A 183 -20.60 -11.50 33.40
CA ARG A 183 -21.17 -10.32 32.73
C ARG A 183 -20.11 -9.73 31.83
N TYR A 184 -20.56 -9.16 30.72
CA TYR A 184 -19.72 -8.37 29.83
C TYR A 184 -20.00 -6.88 30.05
N ASP A 185 -18.95 -6.07 29.98
CA ASP A 185 -19.06 -4.62 30.03
C ASP A 185 -19.30 -4.01 28.64
N PHE A 186 -18.81 -4.67 27.60
CA PHE A 186 -18.92 -4.26 26.21
C PHE A 186 -19.34 -5.42 25.32
N LEU A 187 -20.16 -5.10 24.31
CA LEU A 187 -20.61 -6.04 23.30
C LEU A 187 -20.32 -5.46 21.92
N PHE A 188 -19.44 -6.13 21.18
CA PHE A 188 -19.27 -5.88 19.75
C PHE A 188 -20.22 -6.80 19.00
N THR A 189 -21.26 -6.21 18.42
CA THR A 189 -22.12 -6.89 17.45
C THR A 189 -21.99 -6.18 16.12
N ASP A 190 -22.26 -6.91 15.04
CA ASP A 190 -22.40 -6.33 13.70
C ASP A 190 -23.81 -6.57 13.14
N PRO A 191 -24.86 -5.87 13.64
CA PRO A 191 -26.18 -5.90 13.03
C PRO A 191 -26.29 -4.82 11.93
N PRO A 192 -26.96 -5.09 10.80
CA PRO A 192 -27.75 -6.28 10.47
C PRO A 192 -26.98 -7.33 9.65
N TYR A 193 -27.13 -8.59 10.06
CA TYR A 193 -26.78 -9.75 9.24
C TYR A 193 -27.50 -9.67 7.88
N LYS A 194 -26.72 -9.64 6.78
CA LYS A 194 -27.07 -9.29 5.38
C LYS A 194 -26.80 -7.84 4.92
N LEU A 195 -25.75 -7.17 5.41
CA LEU A 195 -25.08 -6.12 4.63
C LEU A 195 -24.19 -6.79 3.56
N ALA A 196 -24.69 -7.02 2.33
CA ALA A 196 -24.69 -6.03 1.25
C ALA A 196 -23.29 -5.51 0.84
N TYR A 197 -22.24 -6.33 0.93
CA TYR A 197 -21.01 -6.12 0.15
C TYR A 197 -21.17 -6.44 -1.35
N THR A 198 -22.35 -6.89 -1.79
CA THR A 198 -22.66 -7.14 -3.20
C THR A 198 -23.85 -6.28 -3.68
N LYS A 199 -23.70 -5.64 -4.84
CA LYS A 199 -24.64 -4.71 -5.49
C LYS A 199 -26.00 -5.32 -5.93
N ARG A 200 -26.51 -6.39 -5.30
CA ARG A 200 -27.82 -6.97 -5.65
C ARG A 200 -28.61 -7.38 -4.41
N ALA A 201 -29.39 -6.44 -3.88
CA ALA A 201 -30.44 -6.74 -2.93
C ALA A 201 -31.61 -7.45 -3.64
N ARG A 202 -31.96 -8.66 -3.21
CA ARG A 202 -33.22 -9.33 -3.61
C ARG A 202 -34.31 -8.85 -2.66
N LYS A 203 -35.41 -8.30 -3.20
CA LYS A 203 -36.60 -7.94 -2.40
C LYS A 203 -37.19 -9.19 -1.77
N ILE A 204 -37.51 -9.12 -0.49
CA ILE A 204 -38.28 -10.13 0.24
C ILE A 204 -39.72 -9.64 0.29
N GLN A 205 -40.66 -10.54 -0.02
CA GLN A 205 -42.11 -10.36 0.16
C GLN A 205 -42.50 -10.67 1.60
#